data_AF-A0A9X2E857-F1
#
_entry.id   AF-A0A9X2E857-F1
#
_cell.length_a   1.000
_cell.length_b   1.000
_cell.length_c   1.000
_cell.angle_alpha   90.00
_cell.angle_beta   90.00
_cell.angle_gamma   90.00
#
_symmetry.space_group_name_H-M   'P 1'
#
loop_
_entity.id
_entity.type
_entity.pdbx_description
1 polymer ?
#
loop_
_entity_poly.entity_id
_entity_poly.type
_entity_poly.pdbx_seq_one_letter_code
_entity_poly.pdbx_strand_id
1 'polypeptide(L)'
;MAGNGHIEINTEKLRRAADGMDAVGRTVESILRTLQNTLNAKGSPWGDDDYGHKYAKGESGYERSSENLLTGTGNMVKSLQKFGSGMRQAADKMQTMDQRR
;
A
#
# COMPACT_ATOMS: atom_id res chain seq x y z
N MET A 1 36.90 6.66 20.86
CA MET A 1 35.77 5.73 20.84
C MET A 1 34.50 6.52 20.56
N ALA A 2 34.01 6.54 19.32
CA ALA A 2 32.86 7.36 18.91
C ALA A 2 32.09 6.74 17.70
N GLY A 3 31.95 5.41 17.67
CA GLY A 3 31.38 4.67 16.53
C GLY A 3 29.92 4.22 16.67
N ASN A 4 29.49 3.85 17.88
CA ASN A 4 28.28 3.00 18.02
C ASN A 4 26.97 3.79 18.17
N GLY A 5 27.00 4.99 18.76
CA GLY A 5 25.78 5.75 19.06
C GLY A 5 25.04 6.26 17.83
N HIS A 6 25.73 6.60 16.74
CA HIS A 6 25.08 7.08 15.51
C HIS A 6 24.50 5.94 14.67
N ILE A 7 25.14 4.77 14.63
CA ILE A 7 24.67 3.65 13.78
C ILE A 7 23.44 3.01 14.39
N GLU A 8 23.43 2.73 15.69
CA GLU A 8 22.27 2.14 16.39
C GLU A 8 21.03 3.05 16.37
N ILE A 9 21.22 4.37 16.55
CA ILE A 9 20.13 5.34 16.40
C ILE A 9 19.59 5.38 14.96
N ASN A 10 20.47 5.25 13.96
CA ASN A 10 20.04 5.25 12.56
C ASN A 10 19.30 3.97 12.17
N THR A 11 19.71 2.79 12.66
CA THR A 11 19.00 1.52 12.41
C THR A 11 17.61 1.53 13.05
N GLU A 12 17.48 2.04 14.28
CA GLU A 12 16.19 2.19 14.95
C GLU A 12 15.27 3.17 14.19
N LYS A 13 15.79 4.31 13.72
CA LYS A 13 15.03 5.24 12.89
C LYS A 13 14.55 4.59 11.58
N LEU A 14 15.40 3.79 10.93
CA LEU A 14 15.03 3.05 9.72
C LEU A 14 13.92 2.03 9.99
N ARG A 15 13.98 1.31 11.13
CA ARG A 15 12.93 0.36 11.53
C ARG A 15 11.61 1.07 11.78
N ARG A 16 11.61 2.19 12.51
CA ARG A 16 10.39 3.00 12.71
C ARG A 16 9.81 3.55 11.41
N ALA A 17 10.65 3.98 10.48
CA ALA A 17 10.20 4.41 9.16
C ALA A 17 9.56 3.25 8.38
N ALA A 18 10.09 2.03 8.49
CA ALA A 18 9.48 0.84 7.91
C ALA A 18 8.09 0.54 8.50
N ASP A 19 7.93 0.63 9.82
CA ASP A 19 6.64 0.43 10.48
C ASP A 19 5.62 1.50 10.04
N GLY A 20 6.07 2.74 9.85
CA GLY A 20 5.25 3.81 9.28
C GLY A 20 4.75 3.50 7.88
N MET A 21 5.61 2.99 7.00
CA MET A 21 5.21 2.59 5.64
C MET A 21 4.20 1.44 5.65
N ASP A 22 4.40 0.46 6.52
CA ASP A 22 3.47 -0.65 6.69
C ASP A 22 2.12 -0.18 7.23
N ALA A 23 2.11 0.75 8.18
CA ALA A 23 0.88 1.33 8.74
C ALA A 23 0.07 2.11 7.68
N VAL A 24 0.74 2.90 6.85
CA VAL A 24 0.11 3.60 5.72
C VAL A 24 -0.45 2.58 4.72
N GLY A 25 0.33 1.55 4.36
CA GLY A 25 -0.11 0.49 3.46
C GLY A 25 -1.38 -0.22 3.97
N ARG A 26 -1.42 -0.60 5.25
CA ARG A 26 -2.60 -1.23 5.89
C ARG A 26 -3.81 -0.30 5.89
N THR A 27 -3.60 0.99 6.16
CA THR A 27 -4.69 1.97 6.18
C THR A 27 -5.33 2.11 4.81
N VAL A 28 -4.51 2.27 3.76
CA VAL A 28 -4.98 2.34 2.37
C VAL A 28 -5.71 1.05 1.98
N GLU A 29 -5.15 -0.11 2.31
CA GLU A 29 -5.80 -1.41 2.05
C GLU A 29 -7.17 -1.52 2.74
N SER A 30 -7.28 -1.08 3.99
CA SER A 30 -8.54 -1.11 4.75
C SER A 30 -9.60 -0.21 4.14
N ILE A 31 -9.23 1.00 3.69
CA ILE A 31 -10.14 1.93 3.02
C ILE A 31 -10.67 1.31 1.73
N LEU A 32 -9.79 0.73 0.90
CA LEU A 32 -10.21 0.06 -0.34
C LEU A 32 -11.14 -1.11 -0.08
N ARG A 33 -10.82 -1.98 0.88
CA ARG A 33 -11.67 -3.12 1.24
C ARG A 33 -13.05 -2.64 1.67
N THR A 34 -13.10 -1.58 2.46
CA THR A 34 -14.37 -0.96 2.90
C THR A 34 -15.16 -0.41 1.72
N LEU A 35 -14.50 0.34 0.83
CA LEU A 35 -15.11 0.87 -0.38
C LEU A 35 -15.65 -0.26 -1.26
N GLN A 36 -14.84 -1.26 -1.58
CA GLN A 36 -15.22 -2.39 -2.42
C GLN A 36 -16.39 -3.18 -1.83
N ASN A 37 -16.36 -3.46 -0.52
CA ASN A 37 -17.46 -4.14 0.16
C ASN A 37 -18.75 -3.31 0.12
N THR A 38 -18.65 -2.00 0.33
CA THR A 38 -19.82 -1.10 0.31
C THR A 38 -20.43 -1.00 -1.08
N LEU A 39 -19.61 -0.93 -2.12
CA LEU A 39 -20.06 -0.89 -3.51
C LEU A 39 -20.71 -2.21 -3.91
N ASN A 40 -20.07 -3.34 -3.61
CA ASN A 40 -20.62 -4.67 -3.90
C ASN A 40 -21.96 -4.90 -3.17
N ALA A 41 -22.10 -4.44 -1.92
CA ALA A 41 -23.33 -4.58 -1.14
C ALA A 41 -24.50 -3.74 -1.68
N LYS A 42 -24.22 -2.62 -2.36
CA LYS A 42 -25.25 -1.76 -2.95
C LYS A 42 -25.73 -2.25 -4.31
N GLY A 43 -25.00 -3.16 -4.95
CA GLY A 43 -25.30 -3.61 -6.31
C GLY A 43 -25.23 -2.47 -7.33
N SER A 44 -25.91 -2.67 -8.46
CA SER A 44 -25.85 -1.80 -9.63
C SER A 44 -27.14 -0.98 -9.77
N PRO A 45 -27.22 0.27 -9.25
CA PRO A 45 -28.44 1.07 -9.29
C PRO A 45 -28.76 1.69 -10.67
N TRP A 46 -27.87 1.54 -11.66
CA TRP A 46 -27.96 2.22 -12.95
C TRP A 46 -28.88 1.53 -13.98
N GLY A 47 -29.47 0.39 -13.65
CA GLY A 47 -30.42 -0.32 -14.52
C GLY A 47 -29.78 -1.05 -15.71
N ASP A 48 -30.60 -1.82 -16.43
CA ASP A 48 -30.21 -2.64 -17.58
C ASP A 48 -30.59 -2.03 -18.94
N ASP A 49 -30.98 -0.74 -18.96
CA ASP A 49 -31.22 -0.03 -20.21
C ASP A 49 -29.90 0.35 -20.91
N ASP A 50 -29.99 0.80 -22.17
CA ASP A 50 -28.81 1.17 -22.97
C ASP A 50 -27.93 2.23 -22.28
N TYR A 51 -28.53 3.11 -21.47
CA TYR A 51 -27.82 4.14 -20.72
C TYR A 51 -27.06 3.54 -19.54
N GLY A 52 -27.72 2.70 -18.73
CA GLY A 52 -27.11 1.96 -17.63
C GLY A 52 -25.99 1.04 -18.11
N HIS A 53 -26.18 0.35 -19.24
CA HIS A 53 -25.15 -0.50 -19.83
C HIS A 53 -23.95 0.30 -20.32
N LYS A 54 -24.15 1.43 -21.01
CA LYS A 54 -23.04 2.31 -21.42
C LYS A 54 -22.30 2.90 -20.22
N TYR A 55 -23.01 3.31 -19.18
CA TYR A 55 -22.41 3.83 -17.96
C TYR A 55 -21.55 2.78 -17.24
N ALA A 56 -22.06 1.55 -17.10
CA ALA A 56 -21.38 0.51 -16.34
C ALA A 56 -20.25 -0.17 -17.13
N LYS A 57 -20.57 -0.63 -18.34
CA LYS A 57 -19.74 -1.53 -19.17
C LYS A 57 -19.11 -0.87 -20.38
N GLY A 58 -19.36 0.43 -20.60
CA GLY A 58 -18.70 1.18 -21.65
C GLY A 58 -17.17 1.11 -21.54
N GLU A 59 -16.45 1.49 -22.59
CA GLU A 59 -14.98 1.40 -22.62
C GLU A 59 -14.31 2.17 -21.46
N SER A 60 -14.91 3.30 -21.06
CA SER A 60 -14.56 4.08 -19.87
C SER A 60 -15.66 4.00 -18.79
N GLY A 61 -16.39 2.89 -18.76
CA GLY A 61 -17.50 2.66 -17.85
C GLY A 61 -17.04 2.47 -16.40
N TYR A 62 -17.99 2.63 -15.48
CA TYR A 62 -17.77 2.55 -14.05
C TYR A 62 -17.06 1.26 -13.60
N GLU A 63 -17.43 0.10 -14.16
CA GLU A 63 -16.82 -1.18 -13.78
C GLU A 63 -15.32 -1.19 -14.05
N ARG A 64 -14.91 -0.73 -15.24
CA ARG A 64 -13.49 -0.65 -15.63
C ARG A 64 -12.72 0.37 -14.81
N SER A 65 -13.30 1.54 -14.58
CA SER A 65 -12.69 2.57 -13.74
C SER A 65 -12.50 2.08 -12.30
N SER A 66 -13.50 1.38 -11.74
CA SER A 66 -13.44 0.76 -10.41
C SER A 66 -12.34 -0.30 -10.34
N GLU A 67 -12.27 -1.21 -11.31
CA GLU A 67 -11.23 -2.25 -11.38
C GLU A 67 -9.82 -1.64 -11.49
N ASN A 68 -9.64 -0.61 -12.30
CA ASN A 68 -8.38 0.11 -12.45
C ASN A 68 -7.96 0.79 -11.14
N LEU A 69 -8.90 1.42 -10.43
CA LEU A 69 -8.64 2.05 -9.13
C LEU A 69 -8.23 1.01 -8.08
N LEU A 70 -8.94 -0.12 -8.01
CA LEU A 70 -8.61 -1.21 -7.09
C LEU A 70 -7.23 -1.79 -7.38
N THR A 71 -6.93 -2.05 -8.66
CA THR A 71 -5.65 -2.59 -9.10
C THR A 71 -4.50 -1.62 -8.83
N GLY A 72 -4.67 -0.35 -9.23
CA GLY A 72 -3.66 0.69 -9.03
C GLY A 72 -3.33 0.89 -7.56
N THR A 73 -4.36 0.92 -6.70
CA THR A 73 -4.14 1.10 -5.27
C THR A 73 -3.55 -0.16 -4.62
N GLY A 74 -3.93 -1.36 -5.07
CA GLY A 74 -3.26 -2.60 -4.65
C GLY A 74 -1.76 -2.62 -4.99
N ASN A 75 -1.39 -2.08 -6.15
CA ASN A 75 0.02 -1.91 -6.54
C ASN A 75 0.75 -0.87 -5.69
N MET A 76 0.07 0.21 -5.28
CA MET A 76 0.59 1.19 -4.35
C MET A 76 0.89 0.58 -2.98
N VAL A 77 -0.05 -0.20 -2.42
CA VAL A 77 0.14 -0.90 -1.13
C VAL A 77 1.34 -1.85 -1.21
N LYS A 78 1.46 -2.64 -2.28
CA LYS A 78 2.62 -3.52 -2.50
C LYS A 78 3.94 -2.73 -2.56
N SER A 79 3.93 -1.56 -3.18
CA SER A 79 5.11 -0.69 -3.25
C SER A 79 5.52 -0.17 -1.87
N LEU A 80 4.55 0.26 -1.06
CA LEU A 80 4.80 0.69 0.33
C LEU A 80 5.38 -0.44 1.19
N GLN A 81 4.82 -1.66 1.08
CA GLN A 81 5.35 -2.83 1.78
C GLN A 81 6.78 -3.20 1.34
N LYS A 82 7.09 -3.05 0.05
CA LYS A 82 8.46 -3.23 -0.47
C LYS A 82 9.42 -2.20 0.11
N PHE A 83 9.01 -0.93 0.21
CA PHE A 83 9.83 0.10 0.84
C PHE A 83 10.06 -0.19 2.33
N GLY A 84 9.02 -0.56 3.08
CA GLY A 84 9.15 -0.99 4.47
C GLY A 84 10.14 -2.14 4.64
N SER A 85 10.01 -3.16 3.79
CA SER A 85 10.91 -4.31 3.79
C SER A 85 12.36 -3.95 3.44
N GLY A 86 12.56 -3.05 2.47
CA GLY A 86 13.90 -2.56 2.10
C GLY A 86 14.57 -1.77 3.24
N MET A 87 13.81 -0.96 3.97
CA MET A 87 14.32 -0.23 5.13
C MET A 87 14.72 -1.17 6.27
N ARG A 88 13.92 -2.21 6.56
CA ARG A 88 14.29 -3.25 7.53
C ARG A 88 15.59 -3.97 7.15
N GLN A 89 15.70 -4.39 5.89
CA GLN A 89 16.92 -5.05 5.39
C GLN A 89 18.15 -4.14 5.47
N ALA A 90 17.99 -2.84 5.18
CA ALA A 90 19.06 -1.88 5.33
C ALA A 90 19.50 -1.73 6.80
N ALA A 91 18.56 -1.64 7.74
CA ALA A 91 18.85 -1.62 9.17
C ALA A 91 19.62 -2.86 9.63
N ASP A 92 19.21 -4.05 9.19
CA ASP A 92 19.85 -5.32 9.56
C ASP A 92 21.28 -5.43 8.98
N LYS A 93 21.49 -4.97 7.74
CA LYS A 93 22.83 -4.88 7.14
C LYS A 93 23.73 -3.92 7.90
N MET A 94 23.24 -2.74 8.27
CA MET A 94 24.00 -1.75 9.05
C MET A 94 24.38 -2.29 10.43
N GLN A 95 23.45 -2.93 11.12
CA GLN A 95 23.72 -3.58 12.42
C GLN A 95 24.76 -4.71 12.29
N THR A 96 24.68 -5.52 11.24
CA THR A 96 25.64 -6.61 10.99
C THR A 96 27.05 -6.09 10.70
N MET A 97 27.16 -4.99 9.94
CA MET A 97 28.44 -4.35 9.66
C MET A 97 29.08 -3.73 10.91
N ASP A 98 28.27 -3.21 11.83
CA ASP A 98 28.74 -2.67 13.11
C ASP A 98 29.26 -3.79 14.03
N GLN A 99 28.53 -4.90 14.14
CA GLN A 99 28.93 -6.05 14.96
C GLN A 99 30.19 -6.78 14.47
N ARG A 100 30.62 -6.52 13.22
CA ARG A 100 31.83 -7.12 12.62
C ARG A 100 33.07 -6.22 12.74
N ARG A 101 32.93 -5.01 13.31
CA ARG A 101 34.03 -4.08 13.58
C ARG A 101 34.43 -4.12 15.05
#